data_AF-A0A2U0DVY8-F1
#
_entry.id   AF-A0A2U0DVY8-F1
#
_cell.length_a   1.000
_cell.length_b   1.000
_cell.length_c   1.000
_cell.angle_alpha   90.00
_cell.angle_beta   90.00
_cell.angle_gamma   90.00
#
_symmetry.space_group_name_H-M   'P 1'
#
loop_
_entity.id
_entity.type
_entity.pdbx_description
1 polymer ?
#
loop_
_entity_poly.entity_id
_entity_poly.type
_entity_poly.pdbx_seq_one_letter_code
_entity_poly.pdbx_strand_id
1 'polypeptide(L)'
;METLYNFTCILLGICSIINGLELLSLRQFKLQFITQSSDLQFGNFAKATLILVLQVLFSIFLIASVFFELPFLTKLCLWCVFLLIGYAYKIKTIGRDGSDQLRLICFGILALCSLLDKEASYQYAVTFISVQVIISYFTSGMCKLMSSYWRKGDALANILNNYTYGSETFSTALKKHKNINKILTYSPIFLMVSFPFSFLIPEIDVLLISLTLMFTFHLGTSLLMGLNDFILTFPATYPCLIGLHILIYG
;
A
#
# COMPACT_ATOMS: atom_id res chain seq x y z
N MET A 1 6.79 -10.52 18.11
CA MET A 1 7.48 -9.99 16.92
C MET A 1 7.47 -10.96 15.75
N GLU A 2 7.93 -12.21 15.92
CA GLU A 2 7.90 -13.24 14.87
C GLU A 2 6.51 -13.40 14.23
N THR A 3 5.44 -13.51 15.04
CA THR A 3 4.06 -13.64 14.53
C THR A 3 3.65 -12.46 13.63
N LEU A 4 3.97 -11.23 14.04
CA LEU A 4 3.63 -10.02 13.28
C LEU A 4 4.45 -9.92 11.99
N TYR A 5 5.73 -10.28 12.06
CA TYR A 5 6.61 -10.39 10.89
C TYR A 5 6.06 -11.41 9.88
N ASN A 6 5.74 -12.63 10.33
CA ASN A 6 5.19 -13.70 9.48
C ASN A 6 3.85 -13.28 8.87
N PHE A 7 2.97 -12.65 9.65
CA PHE A 7 1.68 -12.18 9.16
C PHE A 7 1.85 -11.06 8.11
N THR A 8 2.79 -10.13 8.30
CA THR A 8 3.14 -9.12 7.29
C THR A 8 3.70 -9.76 6.00
N CYS A 9 4.58 -10.76 6.09
CA CYS A 9 5.07 -11.50 4.92
C CYS A 9 3.92 -12.13 4.13
N ILE A 10 2.95 -12.74 4.82
CA ILE A 10 1.77 -13.36 4.20
C ILE A 10 0.90 -12.30 3.52
N LEU A 11 0.56 -11.21 4.22
CA LEU A 11 -0.31 -10.16 3.67
C LEU A 11 0.34 -9.46 2.47
N LEU A 12 1.64 -9.17 2.52
CA LEU A 12 2.37 -8.61 1.39
C LEU A 12 2.49 -9.61 0.23
N GLY A 13 2.63 -10.91 0.52
CA GLY A 13 2.58 -11.98 -0.48
C GLY A 13 1.23 -12.01 -1.21
N ILE A 14 0.13 -11.96 -0.47
CA ILE A 14 -1.24 -11.89 -1.04
C ILE A 14 -1.40 -10.64 -1.89
N CYS A 15 -0.96 -9.49 -1.39
CA CYS A 15 -0.99 -8.23 -2.13
C CYS A 15 -0.20 -8.32 -3.44
N SER A 16 1.01 -8.89 -3.41
CA SER A 16 1.85 -9.11 -4.59
C SER A 16 1.19 -10.04 -5.62
N ILE A 17 0.48 -11.08 -5.16
CA ILE A 17 -0.30 -11.96 -6.04
C ILE A 17 -1.43 -11.19 -6.72
N ILE A 18 -2.24 -10.47 -5.96
CA ILE A 18 -3.39 -9.74 -6.51
C ILE A 18 -2.91 -8.68 -7.51
N ASN A 19 -1.86 -7.92 -7.17
CA ASN A 19 -1.27 -6.93 -8.06
C ASN A 19 -0.74 -7.58 -9.35
N GLY A 20 0.01 -8.68 -9.23
CA GLY A 20 0.53 -9.42 -10.39
C GLY A 20 -0.58 -9.94 -11.30
N LEU A 21 -1.64 -10.50 -10.72
CA LEU A 21 -2.82 -10.96 -11.44
C LEU A 21 -3.59 -9.81 -12.09
N GLU A 22 -3.78 -8.69 -11.39
CA GLU A 22 -4.44 -7.49 -11.94
C GLU A 22 -3.70 -7.01 -13.18
N LEU A 23 -2.37 -6.85 -13.08
CA LEU A 23 -1.51 -6.41 -14.19
C LEU A 23 -1.47 -7.40 -15.37
N LEU A 24 -1.51 -8.71 -15.11
CA LEU A 24 -1.65 -9.74 -16.14
C LEU A 24 -3.04 -9.72 -16.79
N SER A 25 -4.05 -9.43 -15.97
CA SER A 25 -5.46 -9.46 -16.35
C SER A 25 -5.96 -8.19 -17.04
N LEU A 26 -5.11 -7.16 -17.15
CA LEU A 26 -5.32 -5.99 -17.99
C LEU A 26 -5.66 -6.35 -19.46
N ARG A 27 -5.69 -7.62 -19.88
CA ARG A 27 -6.34 -8.05 -21.14
C ARG A 27 -7.57 -8.96 -21.01
N GLN A 28 -7.87 -9.55 -19.84
CA GLN A 28 -8.88 -10.62 -19.73
C GLN A 28 -9.83 -10.53 -18.53
N PHE A 29 -9.47 -9.99 -17.36
CA PHE A 29 -10.42 -9.83 -16.25
C PHE A 29 -10.90 -8.40 -16.14
N LYS A 30 -12.18 -8.19 -16.45
CA LYS A 30 -12.93 -6.95 -16.18
C LYS A 30 -13.20 -6.78 -14.68
N LEU A 31 -12.19 -6.83 -13.82
CA LEU A 31 -12.29 -6.30 -12.46
C LEU A 31 -12.09 -4.77 -12.53
N GLN A 32 -12.98 -4.10 -13.29
CA GLN A 32 -12.96 -2.66 -13.50
C GLN A 32 -13.86 -1.99 -12.46
N PHE A 33 -13.27 -1.44 -11.39
CA PHE A 33 -14.03 -0.68 -10.40
C PHE A 33 -14.06 0.84 -10.64
N ILE A 34 -13.33 1.37 -11.63
CA ILE A 34 -13.66 2.54 -12.46
C ILE A 34 -12.54 2.62 -13.51
N THR A 35 -12.95 2.60 -14.78
CA THR A 35 -12.17 2.71 -16.02
C THR A 35 -10.67 3.07 -15.90
N GLN A 36 -9.80 2.15 -16.29
CA GLN A 36 -8.62 2.52 -17.08
C GLN A 36 -8.43 1.57 -18.27
N SER A 37 -8.27 2.20 -19.43
CA SER A 37 -7.89 1.59 -20.70
C SER A 37 -6.51 0.94 -20.55
N SER A 38 -6.55 -0.36 -20.41
CA SER A 38 -5.41 -1.25 -20.50
C SER A 38 -4.96 -1.39 -21.95
N ASP A 39 -3.79 -0.84 -22.28
CA ASP A 39 -2.98 -1.46 -23.35
C ASP A 39 -1.47 -1.15 -23.28
N LEU A 40 -0.98 -0.18 -22.49
CA LEU A 40 0.45 0.19 -22.53
C LEU A 40 1.07 0.59 -21.18
N GLN A 41 0.98 -0.27 -20.15
CA GLN A 41 1.77 -0.09 -18.91
C GLN A 41 3.22 -0.60 -19.02
N PHE A 42 3.52 -1.40 -20.04
CA PHE A 42 4.84 -1.97 -20.26
C PHE A 42 5.23 -1.86 -21.73
N GLY A 43 6.44 -1.39 -22.02
CA GLY A 43 6.95 -1.27 -23.39
C GLY A 43 7.27 -2.61 -24.07
N ASN A 44 7.51 -3.67 -23.29
CA ASN A 44 7.71 -5.04 -23.80
C ASN A 44 6.80 -6.02 -23.03
N PHE A 45 5.67 -6.36 -23.63
CA PHE A 45 4.61 -7.13 -23.00
C PHE A 45 5.05 -8.56 -22.64
N ALA A 46 5.71 -9.30 -23.55
CA ALA A 46 6.14 -10.68 -23.29
C ALA A 46 7.08 -10.77 -22.08
N LYS A 47 8.00 -9.81 -21.97
CA LYS A 47 8.92 -9.70 -20.85
C LYS A 47 8.19 -9.36 -19.55
N ALA A 48 7.26 -8.41 -19.58
CA ALA A 48 6.43 -8.05 -18.43
C ALA A 48 5.60 -9.25 -17.93
N THR A 49 4.97 -9.99 -18.84
CA THR A 49 4.20 -11.20 -18.51
C THR A 49 5.04 -12.23 -17.78
N LEU A 50 6.26 -12.52 -18.28
CA LEU A 50 7.15 -13.47 -17.62
C LEU A 50 7.49 -13.02 -16.18
N ILE A 51 7.82 -11.75 -16.00
CA ILE A 51 8.17 -11.20 -14.67
C ILE A 51 6.98 -11.30 -13.73
N LEU A 52 5.78 -10.92 -14.17
CA LEU A 52 4.57 -10.93 -13.36
C LEU A 52 4.15 -12.36 -13.00
N VAL A 53 4.26 -13.33 -13.92
CA VAL A 53 4.01 -14.75 -13.63
C VAL A 53 4.99 -15.26 -12.59
N LEU A 54 6.29 -14.97 -12.74
CA LEU A 54 7.29 -15.36 -11.75
C LEU A 54 7.02 -14.68 -10.40
N GLN A 55 6.64 -13.40 -10.39
CA GLN A 55 6.30 -12.68 -9.16
C GLN A 55 5.13 -13.37 -8.44
N VAL A 56 4.07 -13.73 -9.15
CA VAL A 56 2.92 -14.45 -8.57
C VAL A 56 3.36 -15.80 -8.01
N LEU A 57 4.13 -16.60 -8.76
CA LEU A 57 4.61 -17.91 -8.31
C LEU A 57 5.48 -17.81 -7.06
N PHE A 58 6.48 -16.92 -7.03
CA PHE A 58 7.33 -16.73 -5.86
C PHE A 58 6.57 -16.15 -4.66
N SER A 59 5.51 -15.37 -4.89
CA SER A 59 4.65 -14.87 -3.81
C SER A 59 3.78 -15.99 -3.21
N ILE A 60 3.31 -16.95 -4.03
CA ILE A 60 2.64 -18.17 -3.55
C ILE A 60 3.61 -19.02 -2.73
N PHE A 61 4.82 -19.25 -3.25
CA PHE A 61 5.85 -20.00 -2.52
C PHE A 61 6.27 -19.29 -1.23
N LEU A 62 6.31 -17.96 -1.20
CA LEU A 62 6.55 -17.20 0.02
C LEU A 62 5.51 -17.54 1.09
N ILE A 63 4.22 -17.44 0.77
CA ILE A 63 3.13 -17.73 1.72
C ILE A 63 3.22 -19.17 2.21
N ALA A 64 3.40 -20.13 1.30
CA ALA A 64 3.56 -21.54 1.67
C ALA A 64 4.78 -21.75 2.58
N SER A 65 5.92 -21.13 2.25
CA SER A 65 7.15 -21.27 3.03
C SER A 65 7.05 -20.70 4.43
N VAL A 66 6.29 -19.61 4.62
CA VAL A 66 6.02 -19.06 5.96
C VAL A 66 5.08 -19.99 6.73
N PHE A 67 4.03 -20.51 6.08
CA PHE A 67 3.05 -21.40 6.71
C PHE A 67 3.65 -22.74 7.16
N PHE A 68 4.56 -23.31 6.37
CA PHE A 68 5.25 -24.56 6.66
C PHE A 68 6.59 -24.37 7.40
N GLU A 69 6.88 -23.16 7.89
CA GLU A 69 8.10 -22.83 8.64
C GLU A 69 9.40 -23.26 7.92
N LEU A 70 9.50 -22.95 6.62
CA LEU A 70 10.65 -23.25 5.77
C LEU A 70 11.55 -22.00 5.63
N PRO A 71 12.52 -21.76 6.52
CA PRO A 71 13.25 -20.49 6.60
C PRO A 71 14.12 -20.21 5.37
N PHE A 72 14.79 -21.24 4.83
CA PHE A 72 15.59 -21.09 3.62
C PHE A 72 14.74 -20.70 2.41
N LEU A 73 13.59 -21.36 2.24
CA LEU A 73 12.67 -21.06 1.15
C LEU A 73 12.02 -19.68 1.33
N THR A 74 11.66 -19.31 2.56
CA THR A 74 11.15 -17.96 2.89
C THR A 74 12.13 -16.89 2.46
N LYS A 75 13.41 -17.03 2.85
CA LYS A 75 14.49 -16.12 2.46
C LYS A 75 14.65 -16.05 0.94
N LEU A 76 14.71 -17.19 0.25
CA LEU A 76 14.80 -17.24 -1.20
C LEU A 76 13.62 -16.51 -1.87
N CYS A 77 12.39 -16.80 -1.44
CA CYS A 77 11.19 -16.18 -1.98
C CYS A 77 11.15 -14.67 -1.73
N LEU A 78 11.55 -14.18 -0.55
CA LEU A 78 11.64 -12.74 -0.26
C LEU A 78 12.57 -12.02 -1.24
N TRP A 79 13.76 -12.57 -1.49
CA TRP A 79 14.71 -12.00 -2.45
C TRP A 79 14.19 -12.06 -3.88
N CYS A 80 13.61 -13.20 -4.31
CA CYS A 80 13.04 -13.33 -5.64
C CYS A 80 11.89 -12.33 -5.87
N VAL A 81 10.94 -12.22 -4.93
CA VAL A 81 9.82 -11.28 -5.02
C VAL A 81 10.33 -9.83 -5.04
N PHE A 82 11.27 -9.47 -4.16
CA PHE A 82 11.88 -8.12 -4.15
C PHE A 82 12.49 -7.76 -5.50
N LEU A 83 13.33 -8.64 -6.07
CA LEU A 83 14.01 -8.39 -7.34
C LEU A 83 13.01 -8.32 -8.51
N LEU A 84 12.00 -9.18 -8.53
CA LEU A 84 10.98 -9.20 -9.56
C LEU A 84 10.10 -7.94 -9.53
N ILE A 85 9.65 -7.51 -8.35
CA ILE A 85 8.89 -6.28 -8.17
C ILE A 85 9.76 -5.07 -8.53
N GLY A 86 11.02 -5.02 -8.08
CA GLY A 86 11.94 -3.94 -8.43
C GLY A 86 12.18 -3.84 -9.94
N TYR A 87 12.28 -4.99 -10.61
CA TYR A 87 12.41 -5.02 -12.05
C TYR A 87 11.13 -4.61 -12.78
N ALA A 88 9.97 -5.12 -12.34
CA ALA A 88 8.66 -4.72 -12.85
C ALA A 88 8.45 -3.21 -12.71
N TYR A 89 8.77 -2.64 -11.54
CA TYR A 89 8.72 -1.21 -11.27
C TYR A 89 9.58 -0.40 -12.26
N LYS A 90 10.81 -0.87 -12.53
CA LYS A 90 11.73 -0.22 -13.48
C LYS A 90 11.19 -0.20 -14.91
N ILE A 91 10.57 -1.29 -15.37
CA ILE A 91 10.07 -1.40 -16.76
C ILE A 91 8.65 -0.85 -16.94
N LYS A 92 7.92 -0.60 -15.85
CA LYS A 92 6.59 0.03 -15.86
C LYS A 92 6.69 1.46 -16.40
N THR A 93 5.91 1.80 -17.41
CA THR A 93 5.92 3.11 -18.08
C THR A 93 4.91 4.09 -17.47
N ILE A 94 3.83 3.59 -16.88
CA ILE A 94 2.72 4.37 -16.31
C ILE A 94 2.31 3.77 -14.97
N GLY A 95 1.95 4.60 -13.99
CA GLY A 95 1.33 4.15 -12.74
C GLY A 95 2.30 3.67 -11.66
N ARG A 96 3.43 4.37 -11.47
CA ARG A 96 4.35 4.17 -10.32
C ARG A 96 3.87 4.95 -9.10
N ASP A 97 2.81 4.47 -8.48
CA ASP A 97 2.18 5.17 -7.36
C ASP A 97 2.87 4.86 -6.01
N GLY A 98 2.29 5.39 -4.92
CA GLY A 98 2.81 5.20 -3.57
C GLY A 98 2.71 3.75 -3.07
N SER A 99 1.72 2.98 -3.51
CA SER A 99 1.60 1.55 -3.15
C SER A 99 2.69 0.71 -3.81
N ASP A 100 3.02 0.95 -5.08
CA ASP A 100 4.16 0.29 -5.73
C ASP A 100 5.47 0.56 -5.00
N GLN A 101 5.72 1.83 -4.62
CA GLN A 101 6.92 2.22 -3.88
C GLN A 101 6.97 1.58 -2.49
N LEU A 102 5.86 1.62 -1.73
CA LEU A 102 5.79 1.04 -0.40
C LEU A 102 6.01 -0.47 -0.44
N ARG A 103 5.38 -1.18 -1.38
CA ARG A 103 5.56 -2.64 -1.55
C ARG A 103 7.02 -2.99 -1.85
N LEU A 104 7.66 -2.25 -2.77
CA LEU A 104 9.07 -2.44 -3.08
C LEU A 104 9.97 -2.25 -1.85
N ILE A 105 9.71 -1.20 -1.07
CA ILE A 105 10.45 -0.92 0.17
C ILE A 105 10.23 -2.04 1.21
N CYS A 106 8.99 -2.49 1.39
CA CYS A 106 8.66 -3.56 2.34
C CYS A 106 9.35 -4.88 1.98
N PHE A 107 9.27 -5.33 0.72
CA PHE A 107 9.98 -6.55 0.31
C PHE A 107 11.50 -6.38 0.38
N GLY A 108 12.02 -5.18 0.09
CA GLY A 108 13.44 -4.88 0.24
C GLY A 108 13.93 -5.04 1.67
N ILE A 109 13.24 -4.44 2.65
CA ILE A 109 13.64 -4.56 4.06
C ILE A 109 13.44 -5.97 4.60
N LEU A 110 12.36 -6.68 4.22
CA LEU A 110 12.15 -8.07 4.61
C LEU A 110 13.28 -8.97 4.07
N ALA A 111 13.66 -8.79 2.80
CA ALA A 111 14.77 -9.52 2.19
C ALA A 111 16.12 -9.21 2.88
N LEU A 112 16.40 -7.95 3.17
CA LEU A 112 17.62 -7.55 3.89
C LEU A 112 17.66 -8.09 5.32
N CYS A 113 16.58 -7.94 6.08
CA CYS A 113 16.49 -8.43 7.45
C CYS A 113 16.57 -9.97 7.51
N SER A 114 16.17 -10.71 6.47
CA SER A 114 16.36 -12.17 6.39
C SER A 114 17.83 -12.62 6.35
N LEU A 115 18.79 -11.67 6.25
CA LEU A 115 20.22 -11.94 6.36
C LEU A 115 20.73 -11.88 7.81
N LEU A 116 19.94 -11.34 8.74
CA LEU A 116 20.30 -11.15 10.14
C LEU A 116 19.92 -12.37 10.98
N ASP A 117 20.40 -12.41 12.22
CA ASP A 117 19.96 -13.38 13.22
C ASP A 117 18.44 -13.29 13.46
N LYS A 118 17.82 -14.43 13.79
CA LYS A 118 16.36 -14.62 13.80
C LYS A 118 15.61 -13.54 14.59
N GLU A 119 16.01 -13.28 15.83
CA GLU A 119 15.31 -12.31 16.69
C GLU A 119 15.49 -10.86 16.23
N ALA A 120 16.72 -10.48 15.87
CA ALA A 120 17.05 -9.15 15.39
C ALA A 120 16.33 -8.84 14.05
N SER A 121 16.22 -9.83 13.17
CA SER A 121 15.53 -9.74 11.88
C SER A 121 14.09 -9.22 12.05
N TYR A 122 13.33 -9.82 12.97
CA TYR A 122 11.92 -9.50 13.16
C TYR A 122 11.70 -8.11 13.71
N GLN A 123 12.46 -7.74 14.75
CA GLN A 123 12.34 -6.43 15.38
C GLN A 123 12.71 -5.31 14.40
N TYR A 124 13.81 -5.45 13.64
CA TYR A 124 14.24 -4.44 12.69
C TYR A 124 13.29 -4.30 11.50
N ALA A 125 12.82 -5.41 10.93
CA ALA A 125 11.86 -5.35 9.83
C ALA A 125 10.54 -4.68 10.26
N VAL A 126 9.98 -5.10 11.39
CA VAL A 126 8.74 -4.54 11.95
C VAL A 126 8.90 -3.03 12.23
N THR A 127 9.98 -2.65 12.90
CA THR A 127 10.23 -1.24 13.25
C THR A 127 10.40 -0.38 11.99
N PHE A 128 11.20 -0.85 11.04
CA PHE A 128 11.46 -0.11 9.80
C PHE A 128 10.19 0.09 8.98
N ILE A 129 9.41 -0.97 8.75
CA ILE A 129 8.15 -0.89 7.99
C ILE A 129 7.20 0.11 8.66
N SER A 130 7.07 0.06 9.98
CA SER A 130 6.21 0.98 10.73
C SER A 130 6.65 2.43 10.58
N VAL A 131 7.93 2.72 10.79
CA VAL A 131 8.48 4.07 10.63
C VAL A 131 8.28 4.56 9.19
N GLN A 132 8.53 3.71 8.20
CA GLN A 132 8.34 4.06 6.80
C GLN A 132 6.88 4.42 6.47
N VAL A 133 5.90 3.68 7.02
CA VAL A 133 4.47 3.96 6.81
C VAL A 133 4.05 5.24 7.53
N ILE A 134 4.52 5.46 8.76
CA ILE A 134 4.30 6.70 9.52
C ILE A 134 4.81 7.92 8.72
N ILE A 135 6.04 7.85 8.20
CA ILE A 135 6.64 8.90 7.36
C ILE A 135 5.82 9.10 6.09
N SER A 136 5.39 8.01 5.44
CA SER A 136 4.61 8.07 4.20
C SER A 136 3.27 8.77 4.41
N TYR A 137 2.54 8.43 5.48
CA TYR A 137 1.29 9.10 5.84
C TYR A 137 1.53 10.55 6.21
N PHE A 138 2.43 10.83 7.15
CA PHE A 138 2.68 12.19 7.60
C PHE A 138 3.11 13.11 6.45
N THR A 139 4.04 12.67 5.61
CA THR A 139 4.50 13.44 4.44
C THR A 139 3.36 13.67 3.45
N SER A 140 2.54 12.64 3.18
CA SER A 140 1.37 12.75 2.30
C SER A 140 0.34 13.74 2.83
N GLY A 141 0.13 13.80 4.15
CA GLY A 141 -0.74 14.78 4.82
C GLY A 141 -0.17 16.19 4.78
N MET A 142 1.12 16.35 5.12
CA MET A 142 1.81 17.64 5.11
C MET A 142 1.88 18.26 3.72
N CYS A 143 2.16 17.47 2.68
CA CYS A 143 2.13 17.95 1.29
C CYS A 143 0.75 18.49 0.90
N LYS A 144 -0.34 17.85 1.35
CA LYS A 144 -1.70 18.35 1.13
C LYS A 144 -1.97 19.62 1.93
N LEU A 145 -1.55 19.67 3.20
CA LEU A 145 -1.69 20.87 4.04
C LEU A 145 -0.95 22.08 3.43
N MET A 146 0.25 21.87 2.90
CA MET A 146 1.08 22.90 2.28
C MET A 146 0.66 23.26 0.84
N SER A 147 -0.17 22.43 0.19
CA SER A 147 -0.68 22.70 -1.15
C SER A 147 -1.83 23.70 -1.15
N SER A 148 -1.69 24.80 -1.89
CA SER A 148 -2.77 25.77 -2.10
C SER A 148 -3.98 25.14 -2.80
N TYR A 149 -3.78 24.12 -3.62
CA TYR A 149 -4.85 23.36 -4.28
C TYR A 149 -5.76 22.64 -3.27
N TRP A 150 -5.16 21.98 -2.28
CA TRP A 150 -5.91 21.28 -1.23
C TRP A 150 -6.56 22.24 -0.22
N ARG A 151 -5.87 23.34 0.15
CA ARG A 151 -6.42 24.36 1.05
C ARG A 151 -7.64 25.12 0.51
N LYS A 152 -7.93 25.05 -0.79
CA LYS A 152 -9.19 25.61 -1.32
C LYS A 152 -10.42 24.84 -0.86
N GLY A 153 -10.27 23.58 -0.43
CA GLY A 153 -11.37 22.75 0.06
C GLY A 153 -12.25 22.16 -1.04
N ASP A 154 -11.80 22.19 -2.30
CA ASP A 154 -12.51 21.61 -3.44
C ASP A 154 -11.67 20.57 -4.21
N ALA A 155 -10.47 20.25 -3.72
CA ALA A 155 -9.53 19.35 -4.38
C ALA A 155 -10.12 17.97 -4.65
N LEU A 156 -10.89 17.39 -3.73
CA LEU A 156 -11.46 16.05 -3.94
C LEU A 156 -12.40 16.01 -5.16
N ALA A 157 -13.36 16.94 -5.24
CA ALA A 157 -14.23 17.03 -6.41
C ALA A 157 -13.45 17.26 -7.70
N ASN A 158 -12.39 18.08 -7.67
CA ASN A 158 -11.55 18.33 -8.84
C ASN A 158 -10.73 17.10 -9.26
N ILE A 159 -10.21 16.33 -8.30
CA ILE A 159 -9.52 15.05 -8.56
C ILE A 159 -10.48 14.04 -9.18
N LEU A 160 -11.69 13.90 -8.64
CA LEU A 160 -12.72 13.01 -9.17
C LEU A 160 -13.27 13.47 -10.53
N ASN A 161 -13.01 14.72 -10.92
CA ASN A 161 -13.36 15.27 -12.23
C ASN A 161 -12.30 14.98 -13.30
N ASN A 162 -11.13 14.47 -12.92
CA ASN A 162 -10.08 14.14 -13.89
C ASN A 162 -10.38 12.79 -14.55
N TYR A 163 -10.24 12.76 -15.88
CA TYR A 163 -10.46 11.57 -16.73
C TYR A 163 -9.63 10.35 -16.32
N THR A 164 -8.53 10.55 -15.58
CA THR A 164 -7.57 9.48 -15.27
C THR A 164 -7.92 8.69 -14.00
N TYR A 165 -8.63 9.27 -13.02
CA TYR A 165 -8.76 8.70 -11.66
C TYR A 165 -10.08 9.06 -10.95
N GLY A 166 -11.20 9.23 -11.65
CA GLY A 166 -12.38 9.86 -11.05
C GLY A 166 -13.74 9.35 -11.51
N SER A 167 -14.74 9.53 -10.65
CA SER A 167 -16.14 9.36 -11.01
C SER A 167 -16.81 10.72 -11.21
N GLU A 168 -17.21 11.00 -12.44
CA GLU A 168 -17.89 12.25 -12.83
C GLU A 168 -19.19 12.46 -12.05
N THR A 169 -19.92 11.39 -11.75
CA THR A 169 -21.14 11.41 -10.93
C THR A 169 -20.84 11.91 -9.52
N PHE A 170 -19.81 11.36 -8.87
CA PHE A 170 -19.42 11.80 -7.52
C PHE A 170 -18.82 13.21 -7.52
N SER A 171 -18.01 13.55 -8.52
CA SER A 171 -17.50 14.92 -8.73
C SER A 171 -18.66 15.92 -8.80
N THR A 172 -19.68 15.64 -9.61
CA THR A 172 -20.86 16.50 -9.78
C THR A 172 -21.66 16.63 -8.48
N ALA A 173 -21.85 15.53 -7.75
CA ALA A 173 -22.53 15.54 -6.45
C ALA A 173 -21.76 16.39 -5.42
N LEU A 174 -20.44 16.24 -5.32
CA LEU A 174 -19.61 17.02 -4.39
C LEU A 174 -19.60 18.51 -4.75
N LYS A 175 -19.57 18.85 -6.05
CA LYS A 175 -19.67 20.25 -6.51
C LYS A 175 -21.00 20.90 -6.13
N LYS A 176 -22.10 20.13 -6.08
CA LYS A 176 -23.41 20.59 -5.60
C LYS A 176 -23.42 20.79 -4.07
N HIS A 177 -22.72 19.95 -3.32
CA HIS A 177 -22.66 20.00 -1.85
C HIS A 177 -21.31 20.52 -1.32
N LYS A 178 -21.07 21.84 -1.45
CA LYS A 178 -19.78 22.48 -1.13
C LYS A 178 -19.24 22.18 0.28
N ASN A 179 -20.11 22.15 1.30
CA ASN A 179 -19.68 21.86 2.67
C ASN A 179 -19.19 20.41 2.84
N ILE A 180 -19.88 19.45 2.21
CA ILE A 180 -19.49 18.04 2.23
C ILE A 180 -18.15 17.86 1.50
N ASN A 181 -18.00 18.47 0.32
CA ASN A 181 -16.74 18.44 -0.44
C ASN A 181 -15.57 19.03 0.38
N LYS A 182 -15.82 20.13 1.09
CA LYS A 182 -14.83 20.74 1.98
C LYS A 182 -14.41 19.79 3.08
N ILE A 183 -15.36 19.20 3.82
CA ILE A 183 -15.07 18.25 4.90
C ILE A 183 -14.26 17.06 4.36
N LEU A 184 -14.69 16.46 3.25
CA LEU A 184 -14.00 15.31 2.65
C LEU A 184 -12.64 15.67 2.04
N THR A 185 -12.43 16.90 1.61
CA THR A 185 -11.13 17.39 1.14
C THR A 185 -10.14 17.55 2.30
N TYR A 186 -10.62 18.02 3.46
CA TYR A 186 -9.78 18.22 4.65
C TYR A 186 -9.55 16.95 5.48
N SER A 187 -10.48 15.98 5.44
CA SER A 187 -10.36 14.75 6.23
C SER A 187 -9.06 13.98 6.02
N PRO A 188 -8.54 13.73 4.79
CA PRO A 188 -7.26 13.04 4.63
C PRO A 188 -6.07 13.86 5.15
N ILE A 189 -6.16 15.20 5.17
CA ILE A 189 -5.11 16.05 5.73
C ILE A 189 -5.03 15.83 7.22
N PHE A 190 -6.16 15.99 7.92
CA PHE A 190 -6.23 15.81 9.36
C PHE A 190 -5.78 14.40 9.75
N LEU A 191 -6.37 13.39 9.14
CA LEU A 191 -6.10 11.99 9.43
C LEU A 191 -4.61 11.61 9.25
N MET A 192 -3.99 12.03 8.14
CA MET A 192 -2.59 11.68 7.85
C MET A 192 -1.59 12.45 8.71
N VAL A 193 -1.85 13.73 8.97
CA VAL A 193 -1.00 14.55 9.85
C VAL A 193 -1.14 14.12 11.30
N SER A 194 -2.34 13.70 11.72
CA SER A 194 -2.59 13.25 13.09
C SER A 194 -2.06 11.83 13.37
N PHE A 195 -1.89 11.01 12.33
CA PHE A 195 -1.55 9.59 12.47
C PHE A 195 -0.32 9.30 13.37
N PRO A 196 0.83 10.00 13.24
CA PRO A 196 1.99 9.74 14.09
C PRO A 196 1.71 9.93 15.59
N PHE A 197 0.79 10.83 15.94
CA PHE A 197 0.46 11.09 17.34
C PHE A 197 -0.31 9.95 18.00
N SER A 198 -0.88 9.01 17.24
CA SER A 198 -1.46 7.78 17.80
C SER A 198 -0.42 6.90 18.51
N PHE A 199 0.87 7.05 18.19
CA PHE A 199 1.97 6.35 18.86
C PHE A 199 2.43 7.02 20.15
N LEU A 200 1.97 8.24 20.46
CA LEU A 200 2.27 8.93 21.74
C LEU A 200 1.29 8.54 22.85
N ILE A 201 0.28 7.72 22.53
CA ILE A 201 -0.80 7.36 23.42
C ILE A 201 -0.64 5.85 23.78
N PRO A 202 -0.50 5.51 25.07
CA PRO A 202 -0.34 4.12 25.50
C PRO A 202 -1.54 3.21 25.18
N GLU A 203 -2.74 3.76 25.10
CA GLU A 203 -3.96 3.02 24.79
C GLU A 203 -3.98 2.58 23.33
N ILE A 204 -3.84 1.27 23.10
CA ILE A 204 -3.83 0.66 21.76
C ILE A 204 -5.10 1.00 20.94
N ASP A 205 -6.23 1.23 21.60
CA ASP A 205 -7.50 1.58 20.95
C ASP A 205 -7.37 2.83 20.07
N VAL A 206 -6.53 3.79 20.45
CA VAL A 206 -6.32 5.01 19.66
C VAL A 206 -5.58 4.70 18.36
N LEU A 207 -4.60 3.80 18.40
CA LEU A 207 -3.95 3.30 17.19
C LEU A 207 -4.95 2.52 16.32
N LEU A 208 -5.74 1.63 16.91
CA LEU A 208 -6.73 0.82 16.16
C LEU A 208 -7.76 1.70 15.46
N ILE A 209 -8.30 2.72 16.13
CA ILE A 209 -9.21 3.71 15.53
C ILE A 209 -8.51 4.44 14.36
N SER A 210 -7.26 4.86 14.56
CA SER A 210 -6.48 5.54 13.51
C SER A 210 -6.25 4.65 12.30
N LEU A 211 -5.93 3.36 12.50
CA LEU A 211 -5.77 2.37 11.44
C LEU A 211 -7.10 2.11 10.71
N THR A 212 -8.22 2.01 11.42
CA THR A 212 -9.55 1.87 10.79
C THR A 212 -9.86 3.06 9.90
N LEU A 213 -9.63 4.29 10.37
CA LEU A 213 -9.84 5.49 9.57
C LEU A 213 -8.93 5.54 8.34
N MET A 214 -7.66 5.15 8.49
CA MET A 214 -6.72 5.03 7.36
C MET A 214 -7.17 3.97 6.35
N PHE A 215 -7.68 2.83 6.82
CA PHE A 215 -8.25 1.80 5.95
C PHE A 215 -9.48 2.32 5.19
N THR A 216 -10.40 3.02 5.87
CA THR A 216 -11.57 3.64 5.23
C THR A 216 -11.16 4.65 4.16
N PHE A 217 -10.09 5.42 4.40
CA PHE A 217 -9.53 6.31 3.39
C PHE A 217 -9.04 5.54 2.16
N HIS A 218 -8.24 4.47 2.34
CA HIS A 218 -7.74 3.66 1.22
C HIS A 218 -8.86 2.94 0.45
N LEU A 219 -9.90 2.48 1.16
CA LEU A 219 -11.12 1.96 0.54
C LEU A 219 -11.83 3.03 -0.29
N GLY A 220 -11.96 4.25 0.23
CA GLY A 220 -12.51 5.38 -0.52
C GLY A 220 -11.71 5.69 -1.78
N THR A 221 -10.37 5.69 -1.71
CA THR A 221 -9.53 5.90 -2.89
C THR A 221 -9.63 4.75 -3.89
N SER A 222 -9.76 3.50 -3.43
CA SER A 222 -9.97 2.36 -4.30
C SER A 222 -11.30 2.48 -5.07
N LEU A 223 -12.40 2.70 -4.33
CA LEU A 223 -13.74 2.78 -4.90
C LEU A 223 -14.00 4.01 -5.76
N LEU A 224 -13.40 5.16 -5.44
CA LEU A 224 -13.69 6.43 -6.14
C LEU A 224 -12.64 6.78 -7.19
N MET A 225 -11.42 6.27 -7.04
CA MET A 225 -10.27 6.64 -7.88
C MET A 225 -9.63 5.46 -8.62
N GLY A 226 -10.11 4.23 -8.41
CA GLY A 226 -9.56 3.02 -9.02
C GLY A 226 -8.18 2.64 -8.48
N LEU A 227 -7.79 3.16 -7.31
CA LEU A 227 -6.50 2.87 -6.68
C LEU A 227 -6.56 1.59 -5.84
N ASN A 228 -6.80 0.46 -6.51
CA ASN A 228 -7.01 -0.85 -5.89
C ASN A 228 -5.82 -1.31 -5.04
N ASP A 229 -4.61 -0.95 -5.45
CA ASP A 229 -3.41 -1.42 -4.77
C ASP A 229 -3.20 -0.75 -3.39
N PHE A 230 -3.82 0.40 -3.16
CA PHE A 230 -3.74 1.12 -1.88
C PHE A 230 -4.50 0.40 -0.76
N ILE A 231 -5.67 -0.17 -1.05
CA ILE A 231 -6.45 -0.93 -0.06
C ILE A 231 -5.78 -2.26 0.32
N LEU A 232 -4.81 -2.73 -0.47
CA LEU A 232 -4.06 -3.96 -0.20
C LEU A 232 -2.72 -3.67 0.47
N THR A 233 -1.89 -2.85 -0.17
CA THR A 233 -0.48 -2.67 0.22
C THR A 233 -0.34 -1.98 1.56
N PHE A 234 -1.09 -0.90 1.82
CA PHE A 234 -0.98 -0.17 3.07
C PHE A 234 -1.49 -1.01 4.26
N PRO A 235 -2.69 -1.62 4.23
CA PRO A 235 -3.15 -2.46 5.32
C PRO A 235 -2.29 -3.70 5.59
N ALA A 236 -1.58 -4.23 4.58
CA ALA A 236 -0.61 -5.32 4.78
C ALA A 236 0.52 -4.97 5.77
N THR A 237 0.76 -3.67 6.02
CA THR A 237 1.76 -3.18 6.98
C THR A 237 1.21 -2.98 8.41
N TYR A 238 -0.10 -3.09 8.61
CA TYR A 238 -0.72 -2.83 9.93
C TYR A 238 -0.23 -3.75 11.06
N PRO A 239 0.10 -5.04 10.81
CA PRO A 239 0.71 -5.86 11.85
C PRO A 239 2.04 -5.30 12.35
N CYS A 240 2.83 -4.67 11.48
CA CYS A 240 4.05 -3.99 11.90
C CYS A 240 3.75 -2.78 12.80
N LEU A 241 2.73 -1.97 12.45
CA LEU A 241 2.34 -0.79 13.24
C LEU A 241 1.88 -1.18 14.64
N ILE A 242 1.09 -2.25 14.75
CA ILE A 242 0.72 -2.86 16.05
C ILE A 242 1.97 -3.34 16.78
N GLY A 243 2.90 -3.99 16.08
CA GLY A 243 4.17 -4.45 16.66
C GLY A 243 5.05 -3.32 17.18
N LEU A 244 5.10 -2.19 16.49
CA LEU A 244 5.83 -1.01 16.95
C LEU A 244 5.18 -0.42 18.21
N HIS A 245 3.85 -0.36 18.29
CA HIS A 245 3.17 0.11 19.49
C HIS A 245 3.45 -0.80 20.70
N ILE A 246 3.39 -2.12 20.50
CA ILE A 246 3.78 -3.09 21.54
C ILE A 246 5.24 -2.91 21.96
N LEU A 247 6.17 -2.61 21.04
CA LEU A 247 7.56 -2.34 21.40
C LEU A 247 7.75 -1.07 22.24
N ILE A 248 6.88 -0.06 22.08
CA ILE A 248 7.00 1.22 22.79
C ILE A 248 6.44 1.11 24.22
N TYR A 249 5.36 0.34 24.41
CA TYR A 249 4.59 0.32 25.67
C TYR A 249 4.52 -1.03 26.38
N GLY A 250 4.91 -2.13 25.73
CA GLY A 250 4.96 -3.47 26.30
C GLY A 250 6.27 -3.76 27.03
#